data_AF-A0A651H5U8-F1
#
_entry.id   AF-A0A651H5U8-F1
#
_cell.length_a   1.000
_cell.length_b   1.000
_cell.length_c   1.000
_cell.angle_alpha   90.00
_cell.angle_beta   90.00
_cell.angle_gamma   90.00
#
_symmetry.space_group_name_H-M   'P 1'
#
loop_
_entity.id
_entity.type
_entity.pdbx_description
1 polymer ?
#
loop_
_entity_poly.entity_id
_entity_poly.type
_entity_poly.pdbx_seq_one_letter_code
_entity_poly.pdbx_strand_id
1 'polypeptide(L)'
;MKRRTFLGIVAWAVLGWIWVVGAPELRAGYTLVAGHAGNGGGVSTGGGYTLIGVSGDVGGGLSQAGRWQLHGGFGGVLVSVEIAGGLTGFFAWMENLPPEQRPPEGLRGPEDQPAGDGLGNLYKYLVGLLPLVPSAEAAPQLATVGGFLALELSRRPDAEASLLVEGSQDLVEWARLTHDEDVLESTGDLERIRLVTPLEAGAAERWFVRLRVRLPED
;
A
#
# COMPACT_ATOMS: atom_id res chain seq x y z
N MET A 1 54.88 0.64 -55.77
CA MET A 1 53.84 -0.32 -56.25
C MET A 1 52.84 -0.53 -55.11
N LYS A 2 51.54 -0.47 -55.41
CA LYS A 2 50.37 -0.49 -54.50
C LYS A 2 50.38 -1.67 -53.49
N ARG A 3 49.84 -1.45 -52.28
CA ARG A 3 48.56 -2.03 -51.79
C ARG A 3 48.27 -1.68 -50.31
N ARG A 4 47.03 -1.25 -50.04
CA ARG A 4 46.37 -1.23 -48.73
C ARG A 4 45.95 -2.65 -48.35
N THR A 5 46.03 -3.00 -47.06
CA THR A 5 45.20 -4.04 -46.43
C THR A 5 44.85 -3.66 -44.99
N PHE A 6 43.60 -3.94 -44.62
CA PHE A 6 42.88 -3.64 -43.38
C PHE A 6 43.09 -4.71 -42.28
N LEU A 7 42.46 -4.47 -41.11
CA LEU A 7 42.11 -5.38 -39.99
C LEU A 7 43.17 -5.55 -38.88
N GLY A 8 42.83 -5.52 -37.59
CA GLY A 8 41.51 -5.47 -36.95
C GLY A 8 41.64 -5.36 -35.42
N ILE A 9 40.69 -4.69 -34.80
CA ILE A 9 40.49 -4.66 -33.34
C ILE A 9 39.96 -6.04 -32.94
N VAL A 10 40.70 -6.76 -32.08
CA VAL A 10 40.22 -7.98 -31.44
C VAL A 10 39.39 -7.54 -30.23
N ALA A 11 38.07 -7.49 -30.39
CA ALA A 11 37.15 -7.44 -29.28
C ALA A 11 36.98 -8.86 -28.72
N TRP A 12 37.44 -9.09 -27.50
CA TRP A 12 37.13 -10.30 -26.75
C TRP A 12 35.67 -10.24 -26.30
N ALA A 13 34.80 -11.00 -26.95
CA ALA A 13 33.48 -11.30 -26.40
C ALA A 13 33.67 -12.27 -25.24
N VAL A 14 33.60 -11.76 -24.01
CA VAL A 14 33.39 -12.62 -22.84
C VAL A 14 31.93 -13.08 -22.90
N LEU A 15 31.75 -14.38 -23.12
CA LEU A 15 30.46 -15.06 -22.93
C LEU A 15 30.06 -14.91 -21.45
N GLY A 16 29.21 -13.93 -21.16
CA GLY A 16 28.63 -13.73 -19.84
C GLY A 16 27.60 -14.80 -19.54
N TRP A 17 27.76 -15.49 -18.42
CA TRP A 17 26.75 -16.37 -17.86
C TRP A 17 25.74 -15.53 -17.10
N ILE A 18 24.46 -15.63 -17.46
CA ILE A 18 23.36 -15.05 -16.68
C ILE A 18 23.13 -15.97 -15.48
N TRP A 19 23.37 -15.45 -14.28
CA TRP A 19 22.89 -16.09 -13.05
C TRP A 19 21.56 -15.45 -12.67
N VAL A 20 20.46 -16.16 -12.91
CA VAL A 20 19.19 -15.85 -12.28
C VAL A 20 19.26 -16.43 -10.87
N VAL A 21 19.58 -15.60 -9.88
CA VAL A 21 19.46 -16.01 -8.48
C VAL A 21 17.99 -15.84 -8.10
N GLY A 22 17.23 -16.93 -8.18
CA GLY A 22 15.94 -16.99 -7.52
C GLY A 22 16.17 -17.03 -6.01
N ALA A 23 15.93 -15.92 -5.32
CA ALA A 23 15.80 -15.97 -3.87
C ALA A 23 14.45 -16.64 -3.54
N PRO A 24 14.44 -17.84 -2.94
CA PRO A 24 13.22 -18.63 -2.75
C PRO A 24 12.20 -17.99 -1.78
N GLU A 25 12.55 -16.86 -1.17
CA GLU A 25 11.71 -16.10 -0.25
C GLU A 25 10.95 -14.94 -0.92
N LEU A 26 11.23 -14.65 -2.20
CA LEU A 26 10.47 -13.68 -2.99
C LEU A 26 9.25 -14.36 -3.61
N ARG A 27 8.10 -14.34 -2.94
CA ARG A 27 6.82 -14.71 -3.57
C ARG A 27 6.15 -13.49 -4.21
N ALA A 28 5.85 -13.66 -5.49
CA ALA A 28 5.08 -12.83 -6.44
C ALA A 28 5.67 -11.44 -6.77
N GLY A 29 6.19 -11.30 -8.00
CA GLY A 29 6.29 -10.01 -8.70
C GLY A 29 7.68 -9.43 -8.96
N TYR A 30 8.74 -9.98 -8.37
CA TYR A 30 10.07 -9.35 -8.41
C TYR A 30 11.05 -10.11 -9.31
N THR A 31 11.59 -9.44 -10.33
CA THR A 31 12.72 -9.95 -11.14
C THR A 31 13.93 -9.08 -10.90
N LEU A 32 14.98 -9.64 -10.30
CA LEU A 32 16.29 -8.99 -10.16
C LEU A 32 17.13 -9.37 -11.39
N VAL A 33 17.28 -8.43 -12.33
CA VAL A 33 18.14 -8.61 -13.50
C VAL A 33 19.52 -8.01 -13.19
N ALA A 34 20.45 -8.85 -12.74
CA ALA A 34 21.85 -8.46 -12.60
C ALA A 34 22.63 -8.86 -13.85
N GLY A 35 22.99 -7.88 -14.68
CA GLY A 35 23.92 -8.08 -15.80
C GLY A 35 25.33 -7.71 -15.37
N HIS A 36 26.32 -8.56 -15.63
CA HIS A 36 27.73 -8.18 -15.52
C HIS A 36 28.21 -7.68 -16.88
N ALA A 37 28.76 -6.47 -16.91
CA ALA A 37 29.37 -5.80 -18.06
C ALA A 37 28.50 -5.72 -19.34
N GLY A 38 27.64 -4.69 -19.39
CA GLY A 38 26.93 -4.27 -20.60
C GLY A 38 25.64 -3.57 -20.24
N ASN A 39 25.33 -2.46 -20.91
CA ASN A 39 24.11 -1.68 -20.72
C ASN A 39 22.87 -2.59 -20.64
N GLY A 40 22.39 -2.86 -19.43
CA GLY A 40 21.21 -3.67 -19.16
C GLY A 40 20.13 -2.80 -18.54
N GLY A 41 19.08 -2.52 -19.30
CA GLY A 41 17.84 -1.95 -18.79
C GLY A 41 16.80 -3.06 -18.63
N GLY A 42 16.13 -3.11 -17.49
CA GLY A 42 14.97 -3.97 -17.25
C GLY A 42 13.75 -3.13 -16.86
N VAL A 43 12.57 -3.56 -17.30
CA VAL A 43 11.29 -2.93 -16.92
C VAL A 43 10.65 -3.82 -15.85
N SER A 44 10.34 -3.25 -14.69
CA SER A 44 9.48 -3.89 -13.69
C SER A 44 8.02 -3.59 -14.02
N THR A 45 7.19 -4.62 -14.17
CA THR A 45 5.74 -4.48 -14.42
C THR A 45 4.91 -4.42 -13.14
N GLY A 46 5.54 -4.42 -11.96
CA GLY A 46 4.83 -4.42 -10.67
C GLY A 46 5.50 -3.51 -9.67
N GLY A 47 5.02 -2.27 -9.56
CA GLY A 47 5.14 -1.31 -8.43
C GLY A 47 6.51 -1.06 -7.78
N GLY A 48 7.57 -1.72 -8.23
CA GLY A 48 8.85 -1.81 -7.55
C GLY A 48 9.86 -0.82 -8.11
N TYR A 49 10.66 -0.27 -7.20
CA TYR A 49 11.79 0.59 -7.52
C TYR A 49 12.74 -0.11 -8.50
N THR A 50 13.03 0.54 -9.62
CA THR A 50 14.00 0.04 -10.61
C THR A 50 15.26 0.90 -10.54
N LEU A 51 16.41 0.27 -10.26
CA LEU A 51 17.70 0.92 -10.46
C LEU A 51 18.09 0.78 -11.93
N ILE A 52 18.08 1.90 -12.66
CA ILE A 52 18.46 1.96 -14.07
C ILE A 52 19.78 2.74 -14.17
N GLY A 53 20.81 2.13 -14.77
CA GLY A 53 22.06 2.83 -15.10
C GLY A 53 23.18 2.73 -14.06
N VAL A 54 23.37 1.57 -13.44
CA VAL A 54 24.58 1.30 -12.62
C VAL A 54 25.66 0.62 -13.47
N SER A 55 26.90 1.13 -13.37
CA SER A 55 28.10 0.54 -13.98
C SER A 55 28.96 -0.06 -12.88
N GLY A 56 29.21 -1.37 -12.92
CA GLY A 56 30.06 -2.10 -11.96
C GLY A 56 29.32 -3.24 -11.25
N ASP A 57 29.85 -3.69 -10.10
CA ASP A 57 29.23 -4.75 -9.30
C ASP A 57 27.92 -4.24 -8.69
N VAL A 58 26.83 -4.95 -8.98
CA VAL A 58 25.50 -4.66 -8.45
C VAL A 58 25.13 -5.76 -7.47
N GLY A 59 24.66 -5.37 -6.30
CA GLY A 59 24.18 -6.30 -5.28
C GLY A 59 23.02 -5.72 -4.48
N GLY A 60 22.27 -6.62 -3.86
CA GLY A 60 21.15 -6.27 -2.99
C GLY A 60 21.12 -7.16 -1.75
N GLY A 61 20.69 -6.62 -0.63
CA GLY A 61 20.58 -7.35 0.63
C GLY A 61 19.96 -6.53 1.75
N LEU A 62 19.77 -7.17 2.90
CA LEU A 62 19.31 -6.49 4.11
C LEU A 62 20.50 -5.83 4.82
N SER A 63 20.30 -4.60 5.31
CA SER A 63 21.24 -3.90 6.19
C SER A 63 21.26 -4.54 7.58
N GLN A 64 22.24 -4.18 8.42
CA GLN A 64 22.23 -4.55 9.85
C GLN A 64 20.99 -4.04 10.61
N ALA A 65 20.27 -3.05 10.05
CA ALA A 65 19.02 -2.53 10.59
C ALA A 65 17.77 -3.14 9.92
N GLY A 66 17.92 -4.20 9.10
CA GLY A 66 16.80 -4.88 8.46
C GLY A 66 16.17 -4.13 7.28
N ARG A 67 16.84 -3.08 6.76
CA ARG A 67 16.35 -2.31 5.60
C ARG A 67 16.92 -2.88 4.32
N TRP A 68 16.12 -2.91 3.25
CA TRP A 68 16.63 -3.29 1.93
C TRP A 68 17.63 -2.25 1.43
N GLN A 69 18.82 -2.73 1.10
CA GLN A 69 19.89 -1.96 0.49
C GLN A 69 20.17 -2.51 -0.89
N LEU A 70 20.25 -1.60 -1.85
CA LEU A 70 20.76 -1.87 -3.19
C LEU A 70 22.04 -1.08 -3.34
N HIS A 71 23.11 -1.74 -3.79
CA HIS A 71 24.40 -1.11 -4.03
C HIS A 71 24.88 -1.33 -5.45
N GLY A 72 25.54 -0.31 -6.00
CA GLY A 72 26.24 -0.37 -7.29
C GLY A 72 27.24 0.77 -7.45
N GLY A 73 28.21 0.63 -8.35
CA GLY A 73 29.17 1.70 -8.65
C GLY A 73 30.48 1.24 -9.28
N PHE A 74 31.30 2.21 -9.70
CA PHE A 74 32.62 1.99 -10.32
C PHE A 74 33.76 2.28 -9.33
N GLY A 75 34.98 1.83 -9.64
CA GLY A 75 36.16 1.88 -8.77
C GLY A 75 36.30 3.19 -7.97
N GLY A 76 36.07 3.09 -6.65
CA GLY A 76 36.20 4.19 -5.69
C GLY A 76 34.89 4.91 -5.33
N VAL A 77 33.76 4.61 -5.97
CA VAL A 77 32.44 5.24 -5.69
C VAL A 77 31.38 4.16 -5.50
N LEU A 78 30.75 4.15 -4.32
CA LEU A 78 29.64 3.27 -3.97
C LEU A 78 28.36 4.10 -3.88
N VAL A 79 27.36 3.77 -4.69
CA VAL A 79 26.00 4.30 -4.53
C VAL A 79 25.20 3.27 -3.74
N SER A 80 24.83 3.61 -2.51
CA SER A 80 23.90 2.84 -1.69
C SER A 80 22.57 3.56 -1.64
N VAL A 81 21.52 2.90 -2.11
CA VAL A 81 20.14 3.35 -1.89
C VAL A 81 19.61 2.55 -0.71
N GLU A 82 19.37 3.24 0.39
CA GLU A 82 18.68 2.68 1.54
C GLU A 82 17.19 2.93 1.37
N ILE A 83 16.43 1.89 1.07
CA ILE A 83 14.98 2.02 0.95
C ILE A 83 14.43 2.13 2.37
N ALA A 84 13.95 3.32 2.73
CA ALA A 84 13.13 3.49 3.93
C ALA A 84 11.76 2.87 3.66
N GLY A 85 11.27 2.05 4.59
CA GLY A 85 9.89 1.58 4.61
C GLY A 85 9.78 0.08 4.44
N GLY A 86 9.79 -0.65 5.56
CA GLY A 86 8.91 -1.81 5.63
C GLY A 86 7.47 -1.32 5.44
N LEU A 87 6.57 -2.21 5.01
CA LEU A 87 5.15 -1.86 4.97
C LEU A 87 4.73 -1.35 6.37
N THR A 88 3.95 -0.27 6.42
CA THR A 88 3.30 0.23 7.64
C THR A 88 1.78 0.20 7.48
N GLY A 89 1.07 0.53 8.56
CA GLY A 89 -0.39 0.65 8.57
C GLY A 89 -1.12 -0.53 7.93
N PHE A 90 -2.04 -0.21 7.02
CA PHE A 90 -2.88 -1.17 6.29
C PHE A 90 -2.07 -2.25 5.56
N PHE A 91 -1.00 -1.87 4.85
CA PHE A 91 -0.25 -2.83 4.04
C PHE A 91 0.56 -3.80 4.92
N ALA A 92 1.11 -3.31 6.03
CA ALA A 92 1.77 -4.17 7.02
C ALA A 92 0.79 -5.17 7.62
N TRP A 93 -0.39 -4.68 8.00
CA TRP A 93 -1.44 -5.51 8.56
C TRP A 93 -1.85 -6.62 7.58
N MET A 94 -2.14 -6.28 6.33
CA MET A 94 -2.55 -7.24 5.29
C MET A 94 -1.49 -8.33 5.06
N GLU A 95 -0.21 -7.96 5.02
CA GLU A 95 0.89 -8.91 4.80
C GLU A 95 1.29 -9.70 6.06
N ASN A 96 0.85 -9.27 7.25
CA ASN A 96 1.07 -9.99 8.50
C ASN A 96 -0.10 -10.91 8.89
N LEU A 97 -1.21 -10.90 8.15
CA LEU A 97 -2.33 -11.82 8.39
C LEU A 97 -1.86 -13.28 8.24
N PRO A 98 -2.35 -14.21 9.10
CA PRO A 98 -2.14 -15.64 8.89
C PRO A 98 -2.55 -16.07 7.48
N PRO A 99 -1.85 -17.02 6.83
CA PRO A 99 -2.12 -17.41 5.44
C PRO A 99 -3.59 -17.78 5.16
N GLU A 100 -4.27 -18.40 6.12
CA GLU A 100 -5.68 -18.80 6.04
C GLU A 100 -6.68 -17.63 6.20
N GLN A 101 -6.24 -16.49 6.73
CA GLN A 101 -7.04 -15.28 6.90
C GLN A 101 -6.72 -14.23 5.82
N ARG A 102 -5.67 -14.45 5.04
CA ARG A 102 -5.20 -13.53 4.02
C ARG A 102 -5.90 -13.80 2.69
N PRO A 103 -6.53 -12.77 2.05
CA PRO A 103 -7.08 -12.93 0.72
C PRO A 103 -6.05 -13.41 -0.31
N PRO A 104 -6.49 -14.09 -1.39
CA PRO A 104 -5.60 -14.42 -2.50
C PRO A 104 -5.04 -13.15 -3.15
N GLU A 105 -3.95 -13.31 -3.90
CA GLU A 105 -3.37 -12.22 -4.68
C GLU A 105 -4.42 -11.61 -5.64
N GLY A 106 -4.43 -10.28 -5.74
CA GLY A 106 -5.43 -9.54 -6.52
C GLY A 106 -6.72 -9.20 -5.76
N LEU A 107 -6.89 -9.64 -4.50
CA LEU A 107 -8.03 -9.27 -3.63
C LEU A 107 -7.58 -8.63 -2.29
N ARG A 108 -6.38 -8.04 -2.27
CA ARG A 108 -5.74 -7.46 -1.07
C ARG A 108 -5.72 -5.93 -1.06
N GLY A 109 -6.24 -5.29 -2.10
CA GLY A 109 -6.32 -3.85 -2.20
C GLY A 109 -7.23 -3.24 -1.11
N PRO A 110 -7.04 -1.95 -0.77
CA PRO A 110 -7.84 -1.24 0.23
C PRO A 110 -9.36 -1.35 0.03
N GLU A 111 -9.81 -1.28 -1.23
CA GLU A 111 -11.24 -1.29 -1.59
C GLU A 111 -11.75 -2.68 -1.98
N ASP A 112 -10.89 -3.69 -2.04
CA ASP A 112 -11.30 -5.05 -2.38
C ASP A 112 -12.20 -5.63 -1.29
N GLN A 113 -13.19 -6.43 -1.72
CA GLN A 113 -14.24 -6.98 -0.85
C GLN A 113 -14.27 -8.52 -0.90
N PRO A 114 -13.23 -9.21 -0.43
CA PRO A 114 -13.12 -10.65 -0.60
C PRO A 114 -14.18 -11.43 0.20
N ALA A 115 -14.74 -10.87 1.27
CA ALA A 115 -15.88 -11.44 1.99
C ALA A 115 -17.24 -11.28 1.28
N GLY A 116 -17.33 -10.41 0.25
CA GLY A 116 -18.57 -10.15 -0.47
C GLY A 116 -19.68 -9.47 0.35
N ASP A 117 -19.33 -8.82 1.45
CA ASP A 117 -20.28 -8.16 2.38
C ASP A 117 -20.41 -6.64 2.16
N GLY A 118 -19.82 -6.11 1.09
CA GLY A 118 -19.83 -4.68 0.79
C GLY A 118 -18.79 -3.87 1.56
N LEU A 119 -17.99 -4.49 2.44
CA LEU A 119 -16.96 -3.81 3.23
C LEU A 119 -15.58 -4.05 2.62
N GLY A 120 -14.91 -2.95 2.25
CA GLY A 120 -13.53 -2.98 1.76
C GLY A 120 -12.52 -3.38 2.85
N ASN A 121 -11.40 -3.96 2.44
CA ASN A 121 -10.32 -4.36 3.34
C ASN A 121 -9.84 -3.21 4.25
N LEU A 122 -9.78 -1.97 3.75
CA LEU A 122 -9.34 -0.81 4.54
C LEU A 122 -10.33 -0.46 5.65
N TYR A 123 -11.63 -0.60 5.38
CA TYR A 123 -12.64 -0.45 6.43
C TYR A 123 -12.46 -1.55 7.47
N LYS A 124 -12.30 -2.81 7.03
CA LYS A 124 -12.07 -3.94 7.93
C LYS A 124 -10.80 -3.75 8.77
N TYR A 125 -9.71 -3.24 8.21
CA TYR A 125 -8.51 -2.84 8.95
C TYR A 125 -8.83 -1.83 10.05
N LEU A 126 -9.52 -0.75 9.69
CA LEU A 126 -9.91 0.31 10.62
C LEU A 126 -10.75 -0.24 11.78
N VAL A 127 -11.70 -1.13 11.51
CA VAL A 127 -12.62 -1.64 12.54
C VAL A 127 -12.16 -2.94 13.20
N GLY A 128 -10.97 -3.43 12.89
CA GLY A 128 -10.40 -4.65 13.49
C GLY A 128 -11.03 -5.97 13.01
N LEU A 129 -11.62 -6.00 11.81
CA LEU A 129 -12.18 -7.19 11.20
C LEU A 129 -11.19 -7.91 10.27
N LEU A 130 -11.44 -9.20 10.04
CA LEU A 130 -10.68 -10.00 9.09
C LEU A 130 -11.24 -9.85 7.66
N PRO A 131 -10.37 -9.74 6.63
CA PRO A 131 -10.78 -9.58 5.22
C PRO A 131 -11.79 -10.62 4.72
N LEU A 132 -11.59 -11.88 5.10
CA LEU A 132 -12.36 -13.02 4.60
C LEU A 132 -13.63 -13.31 5.42
N VAL A 133 -13.88 -12.57 6.50
CA VAL A 133 -15.02 -12.80 7.38
C VAL A 133 -16.09 -11.73 7.11
N PRO A 134 -17.29 -12.12 6.68
CA PRO A 134 -18.38 -11.16 6.49
C PRO A 134 -18.86 -10.62 7.84
N SER A 135 -19.18 -9.32 7.92
CA SER A 135 -19.71 -8.71 9.14
C SER A 135 -20.66 -7.56 8.85
N ALA A 136 -21.95 -7.77 9.11
CA ALA A 136 -22.96 -6.72 9.02
C ALA A 136 -22.98 -5.79 10.24
N GLU A 137 -22.50 -6.26 11.40
CA GLU A 137 -22.59 -5.55 12.67
C GLU A 137 -21.62 -4.37 12.78
N ALA A 138 -20.57 -4.36 11.95
CA ALA A 138 -19.57 -3.30 11.96
C ALA A 138 -19.97 -2.06 11.15
N ALA A 139 -21.18 -2.01 10.59
CA ALA A 139 -21.67 -0.83 9.89
C ALA A 139 -21.84 0.35 10.87
N PRO A 140 -21.53 1.60 10.45
CA PRO A 140 -21.77 2.77 11.28
C PRO A 140 -23.25 2.88 11.65
N GLN A 141 -23.53 3.14 12.93
CA GLN A 141 -24.86 3.34 13.46
C GLN A 141 -25.24 4.81 13.40
N LEU A 142 -26.48 5.09 13.04
CA LEU A 142 -27.01 6.45 13.05
C LEU A 142 -27.34 6.88 14.48
N ALA A 143 -26.92 8.09 14.84
CA ALA A 143 -27.23 8.71 16.12
C ALA A 143 -27.67 10.16 15.93
N THR A 144 -28.16 10.77 17.01
CA THR A 144 -28.49 12.20 17.06
C THR A 144 -27.96 12.79 18.35
N VAL A 145 -27.21 13.89 18.24
CA VAL A 145 -26.62 14.61 19.38
C VAL A 145 -26.91 16.09 19.25
N GLY A 146 -27.54 16.68 20.26
CA GLY A 146 -27.86 18.11 20.26
C GLY A 146 -28.75 18.55 19.10
N GLY A 147 -29.51 17.63 18.49
CA GLY A 147 -30.32 17.90 17.30
C GLY A 147 -29.58 17.72 15.97
N PHE A 148 -28.32 17.31 15.98
CA PHE A 148 -27.51 17.06 14.78
C PHE A 148 -27.34 15.56 14.51
N LEU A 149 -27.23 15.21 13.23
CA LEU A 149 -26.94 13.87 12.76
C LEU A 149 -25.51 13.48 13.16
N ALA A 150 -25.37 12.29 13.74
CA ALA A 150 -24.07 11.71 14.06
C ALA A 150 -23.96 10.27 13.55
N LEU A 151 -22.72 9.83 13.31
CA LEU A 151 -22.40 8.44 13.02
C LEU A 151 -21.58 7.86 14.18
N GLU A 152 -21.95 6.69 14.66
CA GLU A 152 -21.21 5.96 15.70
C GLU A 152 -20.64 4.66 15.14
N LEU A 153 -19.38 4.37 15.46
CA LEU A 153 -18.72 3.13 15.06
C LEU A 153 -17.61 2.77 16.03
N SER A 154 -17.22 1.50 16.03
CA SER A 154 -16.00 1.05 16.71
C SER A 154 -14.84 1.02 15.73
N ARG A 155 -13.69 1.55 16.13
CA ARG A 155 -12.43 1.50 15.37
C ARG A 155 -11.27 1.09 16.24
N ARG A 156 -10.20 0.64 15.60
CA ARG A 156 -8.88 0.50 16.21
C ARG A 156 -8.22 1.88 16.32
N PRO A 157 -7.78 2.32 17.52
CA PRO A 157 -7.11 3.60 17.69
C PRO A 157 -5.71 3.64 17.07
N ASP A 158 -5.09 2.47 16.84
CA ASP A 158 -3.77 2.33 16.21
C ASP A 158 -3.83 2.15 14.68
N ALA A 159 -5.03 2.16 14.08
CA ALA A 159 -5.16 2.05 12.65
C ALA A 159 -4.71 3.35 11.97
N GLU A 160 -3.68 3.25 11.11
CA GLU A 160 -3.22 4.35 10.26
C GLU A 160 -4.21 4.54 9.09
N ALA A 161 -5.36 5.13 9.38
CA ALA A 161 -6.40 5.47 8.42
C ALA A 161 -7.23 6.65 8.92
N SER A 162 -7.75 7.45 8.00
CA SER A 162 -8.59 8.61 8.29
C SER A 162 -10.04 8.37 7.90
N LEU A 163 -10.95 8.98 8.66
CA LEU A 163 -12.39 8.96 8.41
C LEU A 163 -12.85 10.25 7.75
N LEU A 164 -13.64 10.10 6.69
CA LEU A 164 -14.27 11.20 5.98
C LEU A 164 -15.77 10.98 5.96
N VAL A 165 -16.52 11.95 6.45
CA VAL A 165 -17.97 11.98 6.29
C VAL A 165 -18.29 12.76 5.02
N GLU A 166 -19.06 12.16 4.13
CA GLU A 166 -19.52 12.79 2.90
C GLU A 166 -21.05 12.80 2.87
N GLY A 167 -21.61 13.93 2.43
CA GLY A 167 -23.05 14.15 2.29
C GLY A 167 -23.43 14.38 0.83
N SER A 168 -24.63 13.95 0.47
CA SER A 168 -25.24 14.16 -0.83
C SER A 168 -26.74 14.38 -0.68
N GLN A 169 -27.35 15.20 -1.53
CA GLN A 169 -28.81 15.37 -1.57
C GLN A 169 -29.47 14.54 -2.68
N ASP A 170 -28.69 13.99 -3.61
CA ASP A 170 -29.16 13.35 -4.84
C ASP A 170 -28.50 11.99 -5.15
N LEU A 171 -27.60 11.49 -4.29
CA LEU A 171 -26.76 10.31 -4.47
C LEU A 171 -25.72 10.41 -5.60
N VAL A 172 -25.64 11.55 -6.30
CA VAL A 172 -24.75 11.77 -7.43
C VAL A 172 -23.59 12.67 -7.04
N GLU A 173 -23.88 13.85 -6.50
CA GLU A 173 -22.87 14.79 -6.02
C GLU A 173 -22.58 14.57 -4.54
N TRP A 174 -21.32 14.31 -4.22
CA TRP A 174 -20.86 14.05 -2.86
C TRP A 174 -19.89 15.13 -2.42
N ALA A 175 -20.17 15.76 -1.28
CA ALA A 175 -19.32 16.77 -0.67
C ALA A 175 -18.83 16.31 0.70
N ARG A 176 -17.60 16.68 1.05
CA ARG A 176 -17.07 16.43 2.39
C ARG A 176 -17.83 17.29 3.41
N LEU A 177 -18.33 16.66 4.45
CA LEU A 177 -18.89 17.33 5.62
C LEU A 177 -17.79 17.51 6.66
N THR A 178 -17.79 18.69 7.31
CA THR A 178 -17.07 18.86 8.57
C THR A 178 -17.70 17.96 9.63
N HIS A 179 -16.92 17.53 10.60
CA HIS A 179 -17.44 16.80 11.74
C HIS A 179 -16.54 17.00 12.95
N ASP A 180 -17.15 16.97 14.13
CA ASP A 180 -16.45 16.82 15.39
C ASP A 180 -16.39 15.32 15.73
N GLU A 181 -15.30 14.87 16.35
CA GLU A 181 -15.11 13.49 16.76
C GLU A 181 -15.03 13.40 18.28
N ASP A 182 -15.91 12.58 18.87
CA ASP A 182 -15.89 12.25 20.29
C ASP A 182 -15.54 10.77 20.48
N VAL A 183 -14.63 10.48 21.41
CA VAL A 183 -14.42 9.11 21.90
C VAL A 183 -15.42 8.83 23.01
N LEU A 184 -16.34 7.88 22.80
CA LEU A 184 -17.39 7.53 23.76
C LEU A 184 -16.90 6.52 24.79
N GLU A 185 -16.16 5.52 24.32
CA GLU A 185 -15.66 4.40 25.11
C GLU A 185 -14.38 3.86 24.47
N SER A 186 -13.43 3.40 25.29
CA SER A 186 -12.23 2.69 24.81
C SER A 186 -12.14 1.37 25.57
N THR A 187 -12.24 0.26 24.85
CA THR A 187 -12.30 -1.10 25.43
C THR A 187 -11.35 -2.02 24.69
N GLY A 188 -10.24 -2.37 25.34
CA GLY A 188 -9.20 -3.20 24.74
C GLY A 188 -8.58 -2.52 23.51
N ASP A 189 -8.59 -3.23 22.38
CA ASP A 189 -7.98 -2.79 21.12
C ASP A 189 -8.93 -1.95 20.24
N LEU A 190 -10.15 -1.69 20.72
CA LEU A 190 -11.15 -0.89 20.01
C LEU A 190 -11.63 0.29 20.85
N GLU A 191 -11.92 1.39 20.17
CA GLU A 191 -12.63 2.54 20.72
C GLU A 191 -13.93 2.76 19.95
N ARG A 192 -14.99 3.08 20.67
CA ARG A 192 -16.25 3.53 20.09
C ARG A 192 -16.19 5.04 19.97
N ILE A 193 -16.30 5.52 18.75
CA ILE A 193 -16.27 6.94 18.41
C ILE A 193 -17.62 7.40 17.90
N ARG A 194 -17.83 8.72 17.96
CA ARG A 194 -18.97 9.42 17.38
C ARG A 194 -18.48 10.57 16.51
N LEU A 195 -18.98 10.63 15.29
CA LEU A 195 -18.72 11.70 14.32
C LEU A 195 -19.98 12.57 14.21
N VAL A 196 -19.98 13.75 14.80
CA VAL A 196 -21.11 14.69 14.78
C VAL A 196 -20.99 15.61 13.57
N THR A 197 -22.00 15.60 12.71
CA THR A 197 -22.02 16.42 11.48
C THR A 197 -22.79 17.72 11.69
N PRO A 198 -22.66 18.74 10.83
CA PRO A 198 -23.47 19.95 10.91
C PRO A 198 -24.92 19.76 10.41
N LEU A 199 -25.29 18.56 9.96
CA LEU A 199 -26.63 18.30 9.43
C LEU A 199 -27.63 18.18 10.59
N GLU A 200 -28.69 18.98 10.57
CA GLU A 200 -29.77 18.87 11.56
C GLU A 200 -30.58 17.58 11.35
N ALA A 201 -30.76 16.83 12.43
CA ALA A 201 -31.60 15.65 12.44
C ALA A 201 -33.07 16.04 12.26
N GLY A 202 -33.72 15.46 11.25
CA GLY A 202 -35.12 15.77 10.94
C GLY A 202 -35.31 17.09 10.18
N ALA A 203 -34.24 17.67 9.62
CA ALA A 203 -34.35 18.76 8.66
C ALA A 203 -35.32 18.41 7.51
N ALA A 204 -35.98 19.43 6.96
CA ALA A 204 -36.88 19.24 5.82
C ALA A 204 -36.13 18.73 4.57
N GLU A 205 -34.86 19.08 4.45
CA GLU A 205 -33.97 18.60 3.40
C GLU A 205 -33.52 17.17 3.66
N ARG A 206 -33.60 16.33 2.63
CA ARG A 206 -33.15 14.94 2.71
C ARG A 206 -31.69 14.87 2.34
N TRP A 207 -30.91 14.19 3.18
CA TRP A 207 -29.50 13.95 2.97
C TRP A 207 -29.22 12.46 2.97
N PHE A 208 -28.35 12.04 2.07
CA PHE A 208 -27.65 10.77 2.09
C PHE A 208 -26.27 11.01 2.66
N VAL A 209 -25.86 10.15 3.59
CA VAL A 209 -24.55 10.27 4.24
C VAL A 209 -23.80 8.97 4.06
N ARG A 210 -22.51 9.08 3.73
CA ARG A 210 -21.60 7.94 3.69
C ARG A 210 -20.33 8.23 4.48
N LEU A 211 -19.76 7.18 5.03
CA LEU A 211 -18.45 7.20 5.65
C LEU A 211 -17.44 6.63 4.65
N ARG A 212 -16.35 7.35 4.43
CA ARG A 212 -15.24 6.90 3.59
C ARG A 212 -13.98 6.81 4.43
N VAL A 213 -13.27 5.69 4.31
CA VAL A 213 -11.97 5.48 4.92
C VAL A 213 -10.90 5.81 3.89
N ARG A 214 -9.82 6.49 4.30
CA ARG A 214 -8.66 6.73 3.45
C ARG A 214 -7.37 6.37 4.16
N LEU A 215 -6.41 5.89 3.39
CA LEU A 215 -5.03 5.85 3.85
C LEU A 215 -4.54 7.28 4.13
N PRO A 216 -3.59 7.47 5.06
CA PRO A 216 -2.90 8.75 5.23
C PRO A 216 -2.30 9.21 3.91
N GLU A 217 -2.34 10.52 3.64
CA GLU A 217 -1.57 11.12 2.57
C GLU A 217 -0.11 11.25 3.05
N ASP A 218 0.85 10.77 2.25
CA ASP A 218 2.31 10.90 2.53
C ASP A 218 2.77 12.36 2.51
#